data_AF-A0A945CKQ3-F1
#
_entry.id   AF-A0A945CKQ3-F1
#
_cell.length_a   1.000
_cell.length_b   1.000
_cell.length_c   1.000
_cell.angle_alpha   90.00
_cell.angle_beta   90.00
_cell.angle_gamma   90.00
#
_symmetry.space_group_name_H-M   'P 1'
#
loop_
_entity.id
_entity.type
_entity.pdbx_description
1 polymer ?
#
loop_
_entity_poly.entity_id
_entity_poly.type
_entity_poly.pdbx_seq_one_letter_code
_entity_poly.pdbx_strand_id
1 'polypeptide(L)'
;MGSDGPMTGVDLGVHLGSRFDAIVCETGGEEGVASLQITSEQAIAALDFLRLDRDSGFDLLVDLTAVDFLQAEGRSDAEAARFHLIYQLYSTSSRKRLRLAVPLIGDAPEADTATDIWPAAGWFEREVHDLFGIRFRGHPDLGRLLLPGDFLHWPLRKDYPLQGLGERELLSRGVADGRDSGPAELAAWFATHPLGREGGVEEEEAQVAFWEWGLQHPGGRGDLRFALELEGGRVLRARPDPGYLHAGLEKLGEHRSFLQLVPIAERLNPFSPFCCGLAFALTAEALLQLEVPRKGQHSRIVLAELTRIGAHLAWLAEQARTAGAEGASLRAAGLREQLGELLSALTGSRTGAGFLRIGGVRGELPPAGLEGVTVFLTELRHGIDAIHLALTDSSIWRERVRGVGGMTAAGASAWGASGPVLRGAGVACDARRDAPYGGYEEFDFEVVVGTSGDVYDRYLVRM
;
A
#
# COMPACT_ATOMS: atom_id res chain seq x y z
N MET A 1 -2.45 43.21 1.63
CA MET A 1 -2.87 42.51 2.87
C MET A 1 -3.39 41.16 2.41
N GLY A 2 -2.49 40.19 2.30
CA GLY A 2 -2.76 38.89 1.67
C GLY A 2 -3.44 37.95 2.66
N SER A 3 -4.53 37.34 2.21
CA SER A 3 -5.25 36.28 2.88
C SER A 3 -4.48 34.96 2.73
N ASP A 4 -3.41 34.77 3.49
CA ASP A 4 -2.65 33.50 3.53
C ASP A 4 -3.35 32.50 4.46
N GLY A 5 -4.55 32.09 4.08
CA GLY A 5 -5.15 30.85 4.55
C GLY A 5 -4.74 29.70 3.61
N PRO A 6 -4.59 28.45 4.09
CA PRO A 6 -4.28 27.33 3.21
C PRO A 6 -5.41 27.14 2.18
N MET A 7 -5.07 27.10 0.88
CA MET A 7 -6.05 26.88 -0.21
C MET A 7 -6.96 25.69 0.06
N THR A 8 -8.27 25.88 0.05
CA THR A 8 -9.26 24.80 0.20
C THR A 8 -9.28 23.90 -1.04
N GLY A 9 -9.96 22.75 -0.95
CA GLY A 9 -10.19 21.89 -2.11
C GLY A 9 -10.91 22.60 -3.27
N VAL A 10 -11.76 23.56 -2.93
CA VAL A 10 -12.45 24.44 -3.89
C VAL A 10 -11.46 25.39 -4.55
N ASP A 11 -10.56 26.01 -3.77
CA ASP A 11 -9.53 26.91 -4.30
C ASP A 11 -8.55 26.17 -5.23
N LEU A 12 -8.19 24.92 -4.90
CA LEU A 12 -7.40 24.03 -5.76
C LEU A 12 -8.10 23.72 -7.08
N GLY A 13 -9.40 23.43 -7.04
CA GLY A 13 -10.22 23.22 -8.24
C GLY A 13 -10.28 24.46 -9.13
N VAL A 14 -10.48 25.64 -8.54
CA VAL A 14 -10.45 26.93 -9.25
C VAL A 14 -9.07 27.22 -9.83
N HIS A 15 -8.01 26.95 -9.06
CA HIS A 15 -6.63 27.15 -9.48
C HIS A 15 -6.29 26.30 -10.72
N LEU A 16 -6.69 25.03 -10.72
CA LEU A 16 -6.51 24.13 -11.86
C LEU A 16 -7.40 24.50 -13.06
N GLY A 17 -8.68 24.81 -12.82
CA GLY A 17 -9.63 25.19 -13.86
C GLY A 17 -9.27 26.50 -14.58
N SER A 18 -8.39 27.32 -14.00
CA SER A 18 -7.86 28.53 -14.66
C SER A 18 -6.73 28.24 -15.68
N ARG A 19 -6.12 27.05 -15.63
CA ARG A 19 -4.92 26.68 -16.41
C ARG A 19 -5.16 25.53 -17.37
N PHE A 20 -6.06 24.62 -17.03
CA PHE A 20 -6.43 23.47 -17.82
C PHE A 20 -7.90 23.59 -18.19
N ASP A 21 -8.29 23.02 -19.34
CA ASP A 21 -9.70 22.84 -19.70
C ASP A 21 -10.29 21.69 -18.86
N ALA A 22 -10.14 21.81 -17.54
CA ALA A 22 -10.62 20.87 -16.56
C ALA A 22 -12.08 21.18 -16.27
N ILE A 23 -12.94 20.19 -16.44
CA ILE A 23 -14.30 20.28 -15.95
C ILE A 23 -14.23 19.99 -14.45
N VAL A 24 -14.36 21.04 -13.64
CA VAL A 24 -14.52 20.90 -12.18
C VAL A 24 -15.89 20.27 -11.93
N CYS A 25 -15.94 18.93 -12.02
CA CYS A 25 -17.11 18.15 -11.65
C CYS A 25 -17.09 17.94 -10.14
N GLU A 26 -18.09 18.54 -9.47
CA GLU A 26 -18.49 18.29 -8.09
C GLU A 26 -17.39 18.42 -7.01
N THR A 27 -17.43 19.54 -6.29
CA THR A 27 -17.04 19.61 -4.87
C THR A 27 -18.10 18.89 -4.03
N GLY A 28 -18.24 17.58 -4.22
CA GLY A 28 -19.25 16.73 -3.58
C GLY A 28 -18.61 15.78 -2.58
N GLY A 29 -18.79 16.04 -1.29
CA GLY A 29 -18.47 15.10 -0.23
C GLY A 29 -18.17 15.80 1.09
N GLU A 30 -18.98 15.53 2.11
CA GLU A 30 -18.89 16.06 3.48
C GLU A 30 -17.60 15.67 4.24
N GLU A 31 -16.55 15.18 3.56
CA GLU A 31 -15.32 14.64 4.18
C GLU A 31 -14.01 15.26 3.66
N GLY A 32 -14.05 16.43 3.02
CA GLY A 32 -12.85 17.28 2.83
C GLY A 32 -11.82 16.79 1.79
N VAL A 33 -12.14 15.82 0.94
CA VAL A 33 -11.31 15.44 -0.22
C VAL A 33 -11.84 16.13 -1.48
N ALA A 34 -11.00 16.94 -2.14
CA ALA A 34 -11.36 17.52 -3.43
C ALA A 34 -11.36 16.43 -4.51
N SER A 35 -12.39 16.41 -5.36
CA SER A 35 -12.44 15.55 -6.55
C SER A 35 -12.52 16.43 -7.79
N LEU A 36 -11.72 16.13 -8.80
CA LEU A 36 -11.66 16.87 -10.06
C LEU A 36 -11.66 15.91 -11.23
N GLN A 37 -12.25 16.31 -12.35
CA GLN A 37 -12.21 15.56 -13.59
C GLN A 37 -11.41 16.32 -14.65
N ILE A 38 -10.52 15.62 -15.36
CA ILE A 38 -9.70 16.21 -16.42
C ILE A 38 -9.60 15.26 -17.60
N THR A 39 -9.50 15.80 -18.82
CA THR A 39 -9.36 14.96 -20.03
C THR A 39 -7.99 14.25 -20.06
N SER A 40 -7.91 13.13 -20.77
CA SER A 40 -6.66 12.36 -20.87
C SER A 40 -5.51 13.14 -21.51
N GLU A 41 -5.81 14.08 -22.40
CA GLU A 41 -4.80 14.90 -23.09
C GLU A 41 -4.11 15.90 -22.16
N GLN A 42 -4.81 16.33 -21.10
CA GLN A 42 -4.29 17.31 -20.14
C GLN A 42 -3.86 16.68 -18.81
N ALA A 43 -4.13 15.39 -18.60
CA ALA A 43 -3.90 14.70 -17.33
C ALA A 43 -2.45 14.78 -16.85
N ILE A 44 -1.46 14.43 -17.68
CA ILE A 44 -0.05 14.44 -17.29
C ILE A 44 0.44 15.87 -17.00
N ALA A 45 0.06 16.85 -17.80
CA ALA A 45 0.43 18.25 -17.57
C ALA A 45 -0.15 18.79 -16.25
N ALA A 46 -1.38 18.39 -15.90
CA ALA A 46 -2.00 18.77 -14.63
C ALA A 46 -1.35 18.06 -13.44
N LEU A 47 -1.02 16.77 -13.58
CA LEU A 47 -0.32 16.01 -12.55
C LEU A 47 1.08 16.56 -12.27
N ASP A 48 1.84 16.89 -13.31
CA ASP A 48 3.17 17.50 -13.19
C ASP A 48 3.08 18.87 -12.52
N PHE A 49 2.10 19.68 -12.93
CA PHE A 49 1.81 20.95 -12.27
C PHE A 49 1.48 20.77 -10.78
N LEU A 50 0.59 19.82 -10.42
CA LEU A 50 0.20 19.55 -9.03
C LEU A 50 1.38 19.10 -8.15
N ARG A 51 2.34 18.40 -8.75
CA ARG A 51 3.56 17.95 -8.08
C ARG A 51 4.54 19.10 -7.84
N LEU A 52 4.76 19.95 -8.83
CA LEU A 52 5.78 21.01 -8.81
C LEU A 52 5.30 22.31 -8.18
N ASP A 53 3.99 22.55 -8.17
CA ASP A 53 3.43 23.77 -7.65
C ASP A 53 3.72 23.92 -6.15
N ARG A 54 4.20 25.11 -5.77
CA ARG A 54 4.62 25.41 -4.40
C ARG A 54 3.44 25.50 -3.44
N ASP A 55 2.24 25.80 -3.94
CA ASP A 55 1.05 26.02 -3.13
C ASP A 55 0.24 24.72 -2.94
N SER A 56 0.30 23.78 -3.91
CA SER A 56 -0.33 22.46 -3.82
C SER A 56 0.59 21.33 -3.36
N GLY A 57 1.82 21.25 -3.89
CA GLY A 57 2.89 20.36 -3.42
C GLY A 57 2.49 18.91 -3.15
N PHE A 58 1.80 18.24 -4.09
CA PHE A 58 1.38 16.84 -3.93
C PHE A 58 2.56 15.89 -4.11
N ASP A 59 3.29 15.64 -3.03
CA ASP A 59 4.51 14.85 -3.06
C ASP A 59 4.28 13.33 -2.99
N LEU A 60 3.05 12.88 -2.72
CA LEU A 60 2.72 11.46 -2.59
C LEU A 60 1.59 11.08 -3.56
N LEU A 61 1.90 10.21 -4.52
CA LEU A 61 0.88 9.42 -5.24
C LEU A 61 0.51 8.25 -4.33
N VAL A 62 -0.64 8.35 -3.68
CA VAL A 62 -1.13 7.37 -2.70
C VAL A 62 -1.55 6.09 -3.39
N ASP A 63 -2.26 6.23 -4.50
CA ASP A 63 -2.83 5.13 -5.28
C ASP A 63 -3.20 5.61 -6.68
N LEU A 64 -3.22 4.68 -7.64
CA LEU A 64 -3.81 4.86 -8.96
C LEU A 64 -4.58 3.59 -9.32
N THR A 65 -5.88 3.76 -9.57
CA THR A 65 -6.79 2.65 -9.93
C THR A 65 -7.70 3.05 -11.08
N ALA A 66 -8.55 2.13 -11.53
CA ALA A 66 -9.55 2.39 -12.56
C ALA A 66 -10.95 1.94 -12.13
N VAL A 67 -11.97 2.59 -12.68
CA VAL A 67 -13.37 2.17 -12.54
C VAL A 67 -13.95 1.90 -13.92
N ASP A 68 -14.44 0.68 -14.15
CA ASP A 68 -15.18 0.31 -15.36
C ASP A 68 -16.69 0.53 -15.14
N PHE A 69 -17.24 1.51 -15.85
CA PHE A 69 -18.63 1.95 -15.75
C PHE A 69 -19.56 1.26 -16.76
N LEU A 70 -19.13 0.19 -17.43
CA LEU A 70 -19.94 -0.54 -18.42
C LEU A 70 -21.35 -0.91 -17.93
N GLN A 71 -21.52 -1.20 -16.64
CA GLN A 71 -22.80 -1.62 -16.03
C GLN A 71 -23.49 -0.51 -15.21
N ALA A 72 -23.08 0.76 -15.34
CA ALA A 72 -23.65 1.85 -14.55
C ALA A 72 -25.10 2.20 -15.00
N GLU A 73 -26.04 2.19 -14.05
CA GLU A 73 -27.43 2.59 -14.29
C GLU A 73 -27.53 4.11 -14.57
N GLY A 74 -28.39 4.51 -15.51
CA GLY A 74 -28.64 5.93 -15.82
C GLY A 74 -27.68 6.56 -16.85
N ARG A 75 -26.82 5.76 -17.50
CA ARG A 75 -26.01 6.24 -18.64
C ARG A 75 -26.91 6.75 -19.76
N SER A 76 -26.81 8.03 -20.06
CA SER A 76 -27.15 8.51 -21.41
C SER A 76 -26.01 8.11 -22.35
N ASP A 77 -26.31 7.71 -23.59
CA ASP A 77 -25.31 7.40 -24.63
C ASP A 77 -24.33 8.56 -24.90
N ALA A 78 -24.56 9.74 -24.30
CA ALA A 78 -23.78 10.96 -24.45
C ALA A 78 -22.66 11.16 -23.40
N GLU A 79 -22.54 10.32 -22.36
CA GLU A 79 -21.39 10.31 -21.44
C GLU A 79 -20.39 9.21 -21.85
N ALA A 80 -19.54 9.56 -22.82
CA ALA A 80 -18.82 8.67 -23.72
C ALA A 80 -17.69 7.79 -23.13
N ALA A 81 -17.31 7.94 -21.86
CA ALA A 81 -16.14 7.28 -21.29
C ALA A 81 -16.47 5.97 -20.56
N ARG A 82 -15.89 4.83 -20.97
CA ARG A 82 -16.11 3.52 -20.30
C ARG A 82 -15.33 3.41 -18.98
N PHE A 83 -14.08 3.88 -18.97
CA PHE A 83 -13.19 3.76 -17.82
C PHE A 83 -12.90 5.12 -17.23
N HIS A 84 -12.79 5.24 -15.91
CA HIS A 84 -12.17 6.40 -15.28
C HIS A 84 -10.90 5.96 -14.58
N LEU A 85 -9.75 6.52 -14.95
CA LEU A 85 -8.54 6.41 -14.13
C LEU A 85 -8.65 7.37 -12.96
N ILE A 86 -8.33 6.89 -11.76
CA ILE A 86 -8.45 7.64 -10.52
C ILE A 86 -7.08 7.74 -9.87
N TYR A 87 -6.52 8.95 -9.85
CA TYR A 87 -5.29 9.27 -9.13
C TYR A 87 -5.65 9.79 -7.74
N GLN A 88 -5.09 9.19 -6.70
CA GLN A 88 -5.23 9.65 -5.32
C GLN A 88 -3.93 10.32 -4.88
N LEU A 89 -3.98 11.62 -4.66
CA LEU A 89 -2.83 12.44 -4.33
C LEU A 89 -2.91 12.93 -2.88
N TYR A 90 -1.76 12.98 -2.23
CA TYR A 90 -1.60 13.56 -0.90
C TYR A 90 -0.39 14.47 -0.84
N SER A 91 -0.56 15.62 -0.18
CA SER A 91 0.54 16.52 0.17
C SER A 91 0.91 16.31 1.63
N THR A 92 2.13 15.87 1.91
CA THR A 92 2.64 15.65 3.26
C THR A 92 2.88 16.95 4.02
N SER A 93 3.16 18.05 3.31
CA SER A 93 3.39 19.37 3.90
C SER A 93 2.09 20.07 4.27
N SER A 94 1.10 20.07 3.36
CA SER A 94 -0.17 20.76 3.57
C SER A 94 -1.27 19.85 4.12
N ARG A 95 -1.04 18.53 4.20
CA ARG A 95 -1.98 17.49 4.64
C ARG A 95 -3.27 17.43 3.82
N LYS A 96 -3.21 17.86 2.56
CA LYS A 96 -4.38 17.90 1.66
C LYS A 96 -4.46 16.63 0.83
N ARG A 97 -5.69 16.23 0.51
CA ARG A 97 -6.00 15.12 -0.37
C ARG A 97 -6.70 15.63 -1.62
N LEU A 98 -6.34 15.06 -2.76
CA LEU A 98 -6.97 15.35 -4.04
C LEU A 98 -7.18 14.05 -4.80
N ARG A 99 -8.38 13.89 -5.34
CA ARG A 99 -8.72 12.86 -6.30
C ARG A 99 -8.81 13.49 -7.68
N LEU A 100 -8.05 12.96 -8.63
CA LEU A 100 -8.13 13.36 -10.04
C LEU A 100 -8.66 12.19 -10.86
N ALA A 101 -9.82 12.39 -11.49
CA ALA A 101 -10.46 11.42 -12.36
C ALA A 101 -10.20 11.76 -13.84
N VAL A 102 -9.75 10.78 -14.60
CA VAL A 102 -9.46 10.90 -16.04
C VAL A 102 -10.38 9.93 -16.80
N PRO A 103 -11.45 10.41 -17.43
CA PRO A 103 -12.37 9.59 -18.20
C PRO A 103 -11.71 9.15 -19.51
N LEU A 104 -11.81 7.86 -19.83
CA LEU A 104 -11.26 7.23 -21.02
C LEU A 104 -12.36 6.56 -21.84
N ILE A 105 -12.31 6.79 -23.15
CA ILE A 105 -13.31 6.33 -24.12
C ILE A 105 -12.84 5.03 -24.78
N GLY A 106 -13.78 4.11 -25.03
CA GLY A 106 -13.56 2.87 -25.76
C GLY A 106 -13.20 1.65 -24.91
N ASP A 107 -13.06 0.49 -25.58
CA ASP A 107 -12.84 -0.82 -24.95
C ASP A 107 -11.36 -1.18 -24.74
N ALA A 108 -10.46 -0.45 -25.40
CA ALA A 108 -9.01 -0.58 -25.26
C ALA A 108 -8.41 0.82 -25.07
N PRO A 109 -8.74 1.49 -23.95
CA PRO A 109 -8.31 2.87 -23.74
C PRO A 109 -6.80 2.95 -23.51
N GLU A 110 -6.25 4.11 -23.86
CA GLU A 110 -4.86 4.46 -23.62
C GLU A 110 -4.77 5.74 -22.80
N ALA A 111 -3.77 5.83 -21.94
CA ALA A 111 -3.38 7.03 -21.21
C ALA A 111 -1.87 7.23 -21.35
N ASP A 112 -1.37 8.43 -21.08
CA ASP A 112 0.06 8.68 -20.98
C ASP A 112 0.55 8.32 -19.56
N THR A 113 1.80 7.89 -19.43
CA THR A 113 2.38 7.48 -18.14
C THR A 113 2.70 8.69 -17.24
N ALA A 114 2.51 8.52 -15.94
CA ALA A 114 2.92 9.45 -14.88
C ALA A 114 4.24 9.03 -14.19
N THR A 115 4.97 8.04 -14.73
CA THR A 115 6.23 7.52 -14.16
C THR A 115 7.34 8.57 -14.06
N ASP A 116 7.39 9.53 -14.98
CA ASP A 116 8.32 10.67 -14.93
C ASP A 116 8.00 11.67 -13.81
N ILE A 117 6.75 11.68 -13.33
CA ILE A 117 6.30 12.56 -12.23
C ILE A 117 6.47 11.86 -10.88
N TRP A 118 5.98 10.62 -10.76
CA TRP A 118 6.19 9.75 -9.61
C TRP A 118 6.67 8.37 -10.06
N PRO A 119 7.87 7.92 -9.65
CA PRO A 119 8.31 6.55 -9.88
C PRO A 119 7.32 5.49 -9.37
N ALA A 120 6.56 5.80 -8.31
CA ALA A 120 5.50 4.94 -7.78
C ALA A 120 4.43 4.57 -8.83
N ALA A 121 4.14 5.47 -9.77
CA ALA A 121 3.16 5.24 -10.82
C ALA A 121 3.49 3.99 -11.63
N GLY A 122 4.77 3.60 -11.71
CA GLY A 122 5.18 2.40 -12.44
C GLY A 122 4.59 1.10 -11.88
N TRP A 123 4.28 1.04 -10.58
CA TRP A 123 3.59 -0.12 -10.00
C TRP A 123 2.09 -0.07 -10.27
N PHE A 124 1.47 1.08 -10.01
CA PHE A 124 0.03 1.25 -10.13
C PHE A 124 -0.46 1.17 -11.59
N GLU A 125 0.26 1.76 -12.53
CA GLU A 125 -0.07 1.68 -13.97
C GLU A 125 0.00 0.25 -14.49
N ARG A 126 0.97 -0.54 -14.02
CA ARG A 126 1.06 -1.97 -14.35
C ARG A 126 -0.10 -2.75 -13.76
N GLU A 127 -0.49 -2.49 -12.51
CA GLU A 127 -1.67 -3.12 -11.90
C GLU A 127 -2.95 -2.80 -12.68
N VAL A 128 -3.15 -1.52 -13.01
CA VAL A 128 -4.30 -1.08 -13.82
C VAL A 128 -4.29 -1.71 -15.21
N HIS A 129 -3.13 -1.78 -15.86
CA HIS A 129 -2.98 -2.48 -17.14
C HIS A 129 -3.32 -3.97 -16.99
N ASP A 130 -2.83 -4.61 -15.93
CA ASP A 130 -3.01 -6.03 -15.70
C ASP A 130 -4.49 -6.40 -15.42
N LEU A 131 -5.17 -5.58 -14.64
CA LEU A 131 -6.52 -5.87 -14.16
C LEU A 131 -7.64 -5.27 -15.02
N PHE A 132 -7.40 -4.15 -15.70
CA PHE A 132 -8.37 -3.42 -16.54
C PHE A 132 -7.96 -3.31 -18.01
N GLY A 133 -6.71 -3.62 -18.39
CA GLY A 133 -6.27 -3.58 -19.79
C GLY A 133 -6.11 -2.18 -20.37
N ILE A 134 -5.94 -1.17 -19.52
CA ILE A 134 -5.66 0.21 -19.94
C ILE A 134 -4.16 0.30 -20.24
N ARG A 135 -3.80 0.80 -21.42
CA ARG A 135 -2.39 0.90 -21.83
C ARG A 135 -1.82 2.27 -21.48
N PHE A 136 -0.58 2.29 -20.98
CA PHE A 136 0.13 3.52 -20.64
C PHE A 136 1.26 3.78 -21.63
N ARG A 137 1.15 4.84 -22.42
CA ARG A 137 2.16 5.25 -23.40
C ARG A 137 3.38 5.81 -22.68
N GLY A 138 4.57 5.35 -23.06
CA GLY A 138 5.84 5.76 -22.46
C GLY A 138 6.25 4.98 -21.20
N HIS A 139 5.41 4.08 -20.68
CA HIS A 139 5.73 3.33 -19.47
C HIS A 139 6.95 2.39 -19.67
N PRO A 140 7.94 2.37 -18.74
CA PRO A 140 9.23 1.69 -18.93
C PRO A 140 9.17 0.15 -18.91
N ASP A 141 8.18 -0.44 -18.22
CA ASP A 141 8.01 -1.90 -18.09
C ASP A 141 6.51 -2.26 -18.00
N LEU A 142 5.74 -2.05 -19.08
CA LEU A 142 4.30 -2.30 -19.08
C LEU A 142 3.98 -3.79 -19.29
N GLY A 143 4.49 -4.63 -18.40
CA GLY A 143 4.18 -6.06 -18.34
C GLY A 143 3.08 -6.37 -17.32
N ARG A 144 2.63 -7.63 -17.35
CA ARG A 144 1.81 -8.21 -16.27
C ARG A 144 2.53 -8.04 -14.92
N LEU A 145 1.76 -7.84 -13.85
CA LEU A 145 2.28 -7.61 -12.49
C LEU A 145 1.78 -8.66 -11.50
N LEU A 146 0.48 -8.89 -11.51
CA LEU A 146 -0.24 -9.79 -10.59
C LEU A 146 -0.66 -11.08 -11.28
N LEU A 147 -1.04 -11.04 -12.57
CA LEU A 147 -1.56 -12.18 -13.31
C LEU A 147 -0.49 -12.90 -14.14
N PRO A 148 -0.62 -14.22 -14.36
CA PRO A 148 0.29 -15.00 -15.19
C PRO A 148 0.61 -14.35 -16.53
N GLY A 149 1.82 -14.59 -17.06
CA GLY A 149 2.26 -13.97 -18.32
C GLY A 149 1.39 -14.36 -19.51
N ASP A 150 0.84 -15.57 -19.47
CA ASP A 150 -0.06 -16.15 -20.46
C ASP A 150 -1.56 -15.84 -20.20
N PHE A 151 -1.87 -15.08 -19.14
CA PHE A 151 -3.25 -14.69 -18.85
C PHE A 151 -3.77 -13.70 -19.88
N LEU A 152 -4.84 -14.06 -20.61
CA LEU A 152 -5.32 -13.30 -21.78
C LEU A 152 -6.37 -12.23 -21.46
N HIS A 153 -6.88 -12.17 -20.23
CA HIS A 153 -8.03 -11.36 -19.87
C HIS A 153 -7.71 -10.28 -18.82
N TRP A 154 -8.73 -9.53 -18.40
CA TRP A 154 -8.65 -8.42 -17.43
C TRP A 154 -9.76 -8.57 -16.38
N PRO A 155 -9.44 -9.18 -15.22
CA PRO A 155 -10.45 -9.68 -14.28
C PRO A 155 -11.36 -8.61 -13.66
N LEU A 156 -10.91 -7.35 -13.58
CA LEU A 156 -11.68 -6.26 -12.99
C LEU A 156 -12.57 -5.50 -13.98
N ARG A 157 -12.55 -5.88 -15.27
CA ARG A 157 -13.57 -5.40 -16.19
C ARG A 157 -14.94 -5.98 -15.85
N LYS A 158 -16.00 -5.21 -16.11
CA LYS A 158 -17.38 -5.63 -15.80
C LYS A 158 -17.92 -6.71 -16.74
N ASP A 159 -17.31 -6.86 -17.92
CA ASP A 159 -17.59 -7.94 -18.87
C ASP A 159 -16.85 -9.25 -18.54
N TYR A 160 -15.91 -9.24 -17.59
CA TYR A 160 -15.25 -10.47 -17.12
C TYR A 160 -16.13 -11.22 -16.09
N PRO A 161 -16.43 -12.51 -16.31
CA PRO A 161 -17.33 -13.26 -15.44
C PRO A 161 -16.68 -13.61 -14.10
N LEU A 162 -17.46 -13.58 -13.02
CA LEU A 162 -16.99 -13.91 -11.66
C LEU A 162 -16.37 -15.31 -11.55
N GLN A 163 -16.90 -16.29 -12.30
CA GLN A 163 -16.41 -17.67 -12.28
C GLN A 163 -15.12 -17.89 -13.08
N GLY A 164 -14.64 -16.87 -13.80
CA GLY A 164 -13.56 -16.98 -14.78
C GLY A 164 -14.00 -17.60 -16.11
N LEU A 165 -13.07 -17.73 -17.05
CA LEU A 165 -13.24 -18.29 -18.41
C LEU A 165 -12.47 -19.61 -18.60
N GLY A 166 -12.31 -20.40 -17.53
CA GLY A 166 -11.65 -21.71 -17.59
C GLY A 166 -10.12 -21.65 -17.61
N GLU A 167 -9.51 -20.48 -17.38
CA GLU A 167 -8.05 -20.28 -17.39
C GLU A 167 -7.34 -21.11 -16.31
N ARG A 168 -8.04 -21.44 -15.20
CA ARG A 168 -7.55 -22.38 -14.20
C ARG A 168 -7.27 -23.78 -14.77
N GLU A 169 -8.05 -24.24 -15.73
CA GLU A 169 -7.82 -25.53 -16.38
C GLU A 169 -6.58 -25.49 -17.28
N LEU A 170 -6.28 -24.33 -17.88
CA LEU A 170 -5.08 -24.11 -18.70
C LEU A 170 -3.81 -24.08 -17.82
N LEU A 171 -3.83 -23.34 -16.71
CA LEU A 171 -2.71 -23.27 -15.75
C LEU A 171 -2.41 -24.63 -15.11
N SER A 172 -3.44 -25.45 -14.85
CA SER A 172 -3.28 -26.80 -14.27
C SER A 172 -2.60 -27.81 -15.20
N ARG A 173 -2.50 -27.52 -16.51
CA ARG A 173 -1.88 -28.40 -17.51
C ARG A 173 -0.36 -28.25 -17.62
N GLY A 174 0.27 -27.49 -16.73
CA GLY A 174 1.72 -27.31 -16.72
C GLY A 174 2.24 -26.52 -17.93
N VAL A 175 1.39 -25.65 -18.50
CA VAL A 175 1.88 -24.60 -19.39
C VAL A 175 2.78 -23.71 -18.53
N ALA A 176 4.04 -23.55 -18.94
CA ALA A 176 4.94 -22.64 -18.26
C ALA A 176 4.27 -21.26 -18.22
N ASP A 177 4.12 -20.68 -17.03
CA ASP A 177 3.49 -19.36 -16.76
C ASP A 177 4.15 -18.21 -17.58
N GLY A 178 5.25 -18.50 -18.29
CA GLY A 178 6.10 -17.49 -18.93
C GLY A 178 6.81 -16.60 -17.91
N ARG A 179 6.49 -16.76 -16.62
CA ARG A 179 7.18 -16.15 -15.49
C ARG A 179 8.48 -16.85 -15.16
N ASP A 180 8.55 -18.18 -15.25
CA ASP A 180 9.79 -18.93 -14.98
C ASP A 180 10.82 -18.57 -16.03
N SER A 181 11.92 -17.93 -15.62
CA SER A 181 12.94 -17.43 -16.53
C SER A 181 14.28 -18.04 -16.19
N GLY A 182 14.81 -18.89 -17.07
CA GLY A 182 16.18 -19.34 -16.94
C GLY A 182 17.16 -18.14 -16.97
N PRO A 183 18.42 -18.30 -16.52
CA PRO A 183 19.41 -17.22 -16.51
C PRO A 183 19.56 -16.48 -17.84
N ALA A 184 19.41 -17.17 -18.97
CA ALA A 184 19.48 -16.57 -20.32
C ALA A 184 18.27 -15.67 -20.65
N GLU A 185 17.08 -16.03 -20.19
CA GLU A 185 15.86 -15.24 -20.39
C GLU A 185 15.86 -14.00 -19.50
N LEU A 186 16.36 -14.13 -18.27
CA LEU A 186 16.61 -12.98 -17.39
C LEU A 186 17.63 -12.03 -18.00
N ALA A 187 18.73 -12.54 -18.55
CA ALA A 187 19.73 -11.74 -19.24
C ALA A 187 19.13 -10.97 -20.43
N ALA A 188 18.32 -11.64 -21.26
CA ALA A 188 17.64 -11.02 -22.39
C ALA A 188 16.63 -9.94 -21.95
N TRP A 189 15.91 -10.19 -20.87
CA TRP A 189 14.97 -9.22 -20.31
C TRP A 189 15.71 -7.98 -19.76
N PHE A 190 16.75 -8.20 -18.95
CA PHE A 190 17.58 -7.11 -18.42
C PHE A 190 18.30 -6.33 -19.53
N ALA A 191 18.66 -6.95 -20.65
CA ALA A 191 19.23 -6.24 -21.79
C ALA A 191 18.23 -5.29 -22.46
N THR A 192 16.94 -5.59 -22.38
CA THR A 192 15.86 -4.79 -23.02
C THR A 192 15.17 -3.83 -22.06
N HIS A 193 15.33 -3.99 -20.75
CA HIS A 193 14.71 -3.16 -19.72
C HIS A 193 15.80 -2.47 -18.87
N PRO A 194 16.10 -1.20 -19.15
CA PRO A 194 17.14 -0.44 -18.44
C PRO A 194 16.60 0.03 -17.09
N LEU A 195 16.34 -0.88 -16.15
CA LEU A 195 16.06 -0.51 -14.77
C LEU A 195 17.32 0.10 -14.15
N GLY A 196 17.34 1.43 -13.95
CA GLY A 196 18.23 2.10 -12.99
C GLY A 196 19.73 1.98 -13.24
N ARG A 197 20.22 1.98 -14.49
CA ARG A 197 21.66 2.00 -14.76
C ARG A 197 22.25 3.40 -14.50
N GLU A 198 22.46 3.74 -13.24
CA GLU A 198 23.32 4.88 -12.87
C GLU A 198 24.77 4.40 -12.81
N GLY A 199 25.57 4.84 -13.78
CA GLY A 199 26.99 4.51 -13.90
C GLY A 199 27.25 3.45 -14.97
N GLY A 200 27.87 3.89 -16.06
CA GLY A 200 28.43 3.00 -17.07
C GLY A 200 29.60 2.24 -16.45
N VAL A 201 29.37 0.97 -16.11
CA VAL A 201 30.48 0.03 -15.96
C VAL A 201 31.00 -0.22 -17.38
N GLU A 202 32.28 0.11 -17.60
CA GLU A 202 32.98 -0.24 -18.83
C GLU A 202 32.91 -1.76 -19.02
N GLU A 203 32.48 -2.20 -20.21
CA GLU A 203 32.10 -3.59 -20.52
C GLU A 203 33.27 -4.59 -20.54
N GLU A 204 34.47 -4.20 -20.13
CA GLU A 204 35.63 -5.08 -20.14
C GLU A 204 35.79 -5.76 -18.76
N GLU A 205 35.34 -7.03 -18.69
CA GLU A 205 35.65 -8.05 -17.68
C GLU A 205 34.78 -8.20 -16.42
N ALA A 206 33.62 -7.55 -16.30
CA ALA A 206 32.69 -7.86 -15.20
C ALA A 206 31.98 -9.22 -15.43
N GLN A 207 32.27 -10.23 -14.58
CA GLN A 207 31.50 -11.49 -14.55
C GLN A 207 30.13 -11.24 -13.92
N VAL A 208 29.17 -10.83 -14.76
CA VAL A 208 27.77 -10.66 -14.35
C VAL A 208 27.09 -12.02 -14.22
N ALA A 209 26.37 -12.22 -13.12
CA ALA A 209 25.58 -13.42 -12.86
C ALA A 209 24.11 -13.06 -12.67
N PHE A 210 23.21 -13.91 -13.19
CA PHE A 210 21.77 -13.76 -13.02
C PHE A 210 21.27 -14.81 -12.03
N TRP A 211 20.59 -14.36 -10.98
CA TRP A 211 20.14 -15.18 -9.87
C TRP A 211 18.64 -15.01 -9.64
N GLU A 212 18.00 -16.08 -9.22
CA GLU A 212 16.61 -16.06 -8.81
C GLU A 212 16.48 -16.31 -7.32
N TRP A 213 15.89 -15.34 -6.63
CA TRP A 213 15.38 -15.54 -5.29
C TRP A 213 13.94 -16.05 -5.41
N GLY A 214 13.79 -17.37 -5.48
CA GLY A 214 12.50 -18.04 -5.68
C GLY A 214 11.61 -18.07 -4.43
N LEU A 215 10.36 -18.52 -4.64
CA LEU A 215 9.30 -18.53 -3.63
C LEU A 215 9.60 -19.39 -2.39
N GLN A 216 10.41 -20.44 -2.53
CA GLN A 216 10.73 -21.38 -1.44
C GLN A 216 12.02 -21.03 -0.68
N HIS A 217 12.44 -19.76 -0.70
CA HIS A 217 13.71 -19.35 -0.08
C HIS A 217 13.55 -18.97 1.41
N PRO A 218 14.39 -19.49 2.32
CA PRO A 218 14.23 -19.29 3.78
C PRO A 218 14.43 -17.84 4.24
N GLY A 219 15.14 -17.02 3.46
CA GLY A 219 15.31 -15.59 3.72
C GLY A 219 14.11 -14.73 3.32
N GLY A 220 13.12 -15.28 2.61
CA GLY A 220 11.87 -14.61 2.28
C GLY A 220 10.71 -15.23 3.06
N ARG A 221 9.95 -14.42 3.81
CA ARG A 221 8.58 -14.79 4.17
C ARG A 221 7.63 -14.18 3.17
N GLY A 222 6.93 -15.03 2.44
CA GLY A 222 5.87 -14.63 1.52
C GLY A 222 6.15 -15.07 0.09
N ASP A 223 5.11 -15.03 -0.72
CA ASP A 223 5.11 -15.51 -2.09
C ASP A 223 5.55 -14.39 -3.05
N LEU A 224 6.80 -13.94 -2.89
CA LEU A 224 7.44 -12.93 -3.75
C LEU A 224 8.74 -13.50 -4.32
N ARG A 225 8.89 -13.41 -5.64
CA ARG A 225 10.11 -13.79 -6.35
C ARG A 225 10.91 -12.55 -6.71
N PHE A 226 12.24 -12.63 -6.70
CA PHE A 226 13.11 -11.61 -7.27
C PHE A 226 14.02 -12.21 -8.33
N ALA A 227 14.08 -11.56 -9.49
CA ALA A 227 15.15 -11.75 -10.46
C ALA A 227 16.24 -10.71 -10.19
N LEU A 228 17.49 -11.17 -10.03
CA LEU A 228 18.63 -10.36 -9.65
C LEU A 228 19.72 -10.43 -10.71
N GLU A 229 20.30 -9.28 -11.03
CA GLU A 229 21.57 -9.18 -11.73
C GLU A 229 22.65 -8.79 -10.72
N LEU A 230 23.71 -9.60 -10.66
CA LEU A 230 24.76 -9.51 -9.66
C LEU A 230 26.14 -9.35 -10.32
N GLU A 231 26.99 -8.55 -9.70
CA GLU A 231 28.43 -8.51 -9.96
C GLU A 231 29.17 -8.93 -8.69
N GLY A 232 29.69 -10.16 -8.68
CA GLY A 232 30.23 -10.77 -7.47
C GLY A 232 29.18 -10.82 -6.35
N GLY A 233 29.36 -9.99 -5.32
CA GLY A 233 28.43 -9.87 -4.19
C GLY A 233 27.51 -8.64 -4.23
N ARG A 234 27.60 -7.79 -5.27
CA ARG A 234 26.83 -6.55 -5.40
C ARG A 234 25.60 -6.78 -6.27
N VAL A 235 24.42 -6.38 -5.79
CA VAL A 235 23.20 -6.32 -6.60
C VAL A 235 23.29 -5.11 -7.52
N LEU A 236 23.28 -5.35 -8.83
CA LEU A 236 23.22 -4.29 -9.85
C LEU A 236 21.76 -3.90 -10.12
N ARG A 237 20.91 -4.90 -10.34
CA ARG A 237 19.47 -4.71 -10.58
C ARG A 237 18.66 -5.79 -9.89
N ALA A 238 17.46 -5.41 -9.44
CA ALA A 238 16.49 -6.31 -8.85
C ALA A 238 15.12 -6.05 -9.46
N ARG A 239 14.47 -7.10 -9.96
CA ARG A 239 13.09 -7.08 -10.42
C ARG A 239 12.25 -7.93 -9.49
N PRO A 240 11.38 -7.34 -8.65
CA PRO A 240 10.39 -8.10 -7.92
C PRO A 240 9.27 -8.57 -8.86
N ASP A 241 8.79 -9.78 -8.62
CA ASP A 241 7.72 -10.46 -9.34
C ASP A 241 6.64 -10.90 -8.35
N PRO A 242 5.65 -10.02 -8.06
CA PRO A 242 4.57 -10.29 -7.13
C PRO A 242 3.41 -11.06 -7.81
N GLY A 243 2.29 -11.23 -7.10
CA GLY A 243 1.05 -11.77 -7.67
C GLY A 243 0.72 -13.22 -7.31
N TYR A 244 1.66 -13.96 -6.72
CA TYR A 244 1.45 -15.38 -6.34
C TYR A 244 0.37 -15.57 -5.24
N LEU A 245 0.08 -14.52 -4.46
CA LEU A 245 -1.05 -14.48 -3.51
C LEU A 245 -2.28 -13.72 -4.03
N HIS A 246 -2.27 -13.25 -5.28
CA HIS A 246 -3.40 -12.50 -5.82
C HIS A 246 -4.63 -13.42 -5.92
N ALA A 247 -5.64 -13.14 -5.10
CA ALA A 247 -6.83 -13.98 -4.96
C ALA A 247 -8.09 -13.37 -5.58
N GLY A 248 -7.97 -12.26 -6.32
CA GLY A 248 -9.11 -11.60 -6.96
C GLY A 248 -10.18 -11.11 -5.98
N LEU A 249 -9.78 -10.66 -4.78
CA LEU A 249 -10.71 -10.27 -3.71
C LEU A 249 -11.56 -9.06 -4.10
N GLU A 250 -11.03 -8.15 -4.91
CA GLU A 250 -11.76 -7.00 -5.44
C GLU A 250 -12.92 -7.43 -6.34
N LYS A 251 -12.66 -8.36 -7.27
CA LYS A 251 -13.70 -8.95 -8.13
C LYS A 251 -14.74 -9.70 -7.31
N LEU A 252 -14.31 -10.42 -6.28
CA LEU A 252 -15.22 -11.07 -5.34
C LEU A 252 -16.09 -10.03 -4.61
N GLY A 253 -15.54 -8.87 -4.28
CA GLY A 253 -16.24 -7.77 -3.60
C GLY A 253 -17.44 -7.24 -4.37
N GLU A 254 -17.42 -7.27 -5.70
CA GLU A 254 -18.54 -6.84 -6.55
C GLU A 254 -19.83 -7.63 -6.30
N HIS A 255 -19.72 -8.86 -5.79
CA HIS A 255 -20.83 -9.80 -5.61
C HIS A 255 -21.08 -10.18 -4.15
N ARG A 256 -20.53 -9.41 -3.21
CA ARG A 256 -20.70 -9.63 -1.76
C ARG A 256 -21.32 -8.41 -1.12
N SER A 257 -22.14 -8.63 -0.10
CA SER A 257 -22.63 -7.50 0.69
C SER A 257 -21.49 -6.88 1.50
N PHE A 258 -21.60 -5.59 1.81
CA PHE A 258 -20.63 -4.91 2.68
C PHE A 258 -20.38 -5.66 4.00
N LEU A 259 -21.42 -6.27 4.59
CA LEU A 259 -21.29 -7.08 5.80
C LEU A 259 -20.44 -8.35 5.61
N GLN A 260 -20.50 -8.98 4.44
CA GLN A 260 -19.67 -10.13 4.10
C GLN A 260 -18.23 -9.73 3.81
N LEU A 261 -18.00 -8.48 3.38
CA LEU A 261 -16.68 -7.98 3.03
C LEU A 261 -15.83 -7.59 4.23
N VAL A 262 -16.41 -7.21 5.37
CA VAL A 262 -15.62 -6.90 6.59
C VAL A 262 -14.65 -8.03 6.97
N PRO A 263 -15.07 -9.30 7.15
CA PRO A 263 -14.15 -10.39 7.46
C PRO A 263 -13.21 -10.76 6.31
N ILE A 264 -13.49 -10.34 5.07
CA ILE A 264 -12.57 -10.48 3.93
C ILE A 264 -11.48 -9.39 4.03
N ALA A 265 -11.85 -8.15 4.33
CA ALA A 265 -10.94 -7.04 4.53
C ALA A 265 -9.94 -7.32 5.69
N GLU A 266 -10.42 -7.91 6.78
CA GLU A 266 -9.56 -8.35 7.90
C GLU A 266 -8.49 -9.38 7.49
N ARG A 267 -8.65 -10.08 6.36
CA ARG A 267 -7.69 -11.07 5.86
C ARG A 267 -6.65 -10.49 4.90
N LEU A 268 -6.82 -9.25 4.44
CA LEU A 268 -5.86 -8.58 3.55
C LEU A 268 -4.48 -8.48 4.20
N ASN A 269 -4.45 -8.21 5.50
CA ASN A 269 -3.23 -8.27 6.29
C ASN A 269 -3.45 -9.14 7.54
N PRO A 270 -2.90 -10.38 7.57
CA PRO A 270 -3.08 -11.28 8.71
C PRO A 270 -2.38 -10.80 10.00
N PHE A 271 -1.49 -9.80 9.89
CA PHE A 271 -0.77 -9.25 11.04
C PHE A 271 -1.52 -8.12 11.73
N SER A 272 -2.40 -7.42 11.02
CA SER A 272 -3.20 -6.29 11.53
C SER A 272 -4.66 -6.35 11.07
N PRO A 273 -5.40 -7.43 11.38
CA PRO A 273 -6.74 -7.68 10.84
C PRO A 273 -7.72 -6.57 11.18
N PHE A 274 -7.73 -6.10 12.44
CA PHE A 274 -8.65 -5.04 12.87
C PHE A 274 -8.34 -3.69 12.21
N CYS A 275 -7.08 -3.39 11.84
CA CYS A 275 -6.77 -2.17 11.09
C CYS A 275 -7.37 -2.20 9.68
N CYS A 276 -7.27 -3.34 8.98
CA CYS A 276 -7.83 -3.50 7.64
C CYS A 276 -9.36 -3.52 7.66
N GLY A 277 -9.95 -4.26 8.61
CA GLY A 277 -11.40 -4.26 8.82
C GLY A 277 -11.93 -2.87 9.18
N LEU A 278 -11.21 -2.13 10.02
CA LEU A 278 -11.58 -0.76 10.40
C LEU A 278 -11.54 0.20 9.21
N ALA A 279 -10.50 0.14 8.38
CA ALA A 279 -10.42 0.97 7.17
C ALA A 279 -11.63 0.73 6.25
N PHE A 280 -11.99 -0.53 6.03
CA PHE A 280 -13.17 -0.87 5.22
C PHE A 280 -14.48 -0.40 5.87
N ALA A 281 -14.65 -0.59 7.17
CA ALA A 281 -15.85 -0.16 7.88
C ALA A 281 -16.01 1.36 7.89
N LEU A 282 -14.93 2.11 8.08
CA LEU A 282 -14.95 3.58 8.01
C LEU A 282 -15.40 4.06 6.63
N THR A 283 -14.87 3.46 5.56
CA THR A 283 -15.31 3.80 4.19
C THR A 283 -16.80 3.50 3.98
N ALA A 284 -17.28 2.35 4.45
CA ALA A 284 -18.71 2.01 4.33
C ALA A 284 -19.60 2.92 5.20
N GLU A 285 -19.13 3.30 6.39
CA GLU A 285 -19.81 4.23 7.31
C GLU A 285 -19.92 5.63 6.72
N ALA A 286 -18.84 6.12 6.11
CA ALA A 286 -18.81 7.39 5.37
C ALA A 286 -19.83 7.40 4.23
N LEU A 287 -19.84 6.35 3.40
CA LEU A 287 -20.80 6.22 2.28
C LEU A 287 -22.26 6.17 2.75
N LEU A 288 -22.51 5.63 3.95
CA LEU A 288 -23.84 5.53 4.55
C LEU A 288 -24.18 6.73 5.46
N GLN A 289 -23.26 7.70 5.61
CA GLN A 289 -23.36 8.82 6.56
C GLN A 289 -23.73 8.34 7.97
N LEU A 290 -23.10 7.26 8.42
CA LEU A 290 -23.43 6.60 9.68
C LEU A 290 -22.47 7.03 10.80
N GLU A 291 -23.04 7.60 11.87
CA GLU A 291 -22.28 7.93 13.07
C GLU A 291 -22.19 6.73 14.03
N VAL A 292 -20.97 6.37 14.42
CA VAL A 292 -20.70 5.25 15.32
C VAL A 292 -20.66 5.73 16.77
N PRO A 293 -21.32 5.05 17.73
CA PRO A 293 -21.27 5.42 19.14
C PRO A 293 -19.84 5.47 19.68
N ARG A 294 -19.53 6.45 20.55
CA ARG A 294 -18.20 6.67 21.15
C ARG A 294 -17.57 5.41 21.76
N LYS A 295 -18.35 4.60 22.50
CA LYS A 295 -17.87 3.32 23.06
C LYS A 295 -17.42 2.33 21.98
N GLY A 296 -18.12 2.30 20.84
CA GLY A 296 -17.78 1.49 19.67
C GLY A 296 -16.50 1.97 18.99
N GLN A 297 -16.35 3.29 18.83
CA GLN A 297 -15.14 3.93 18.32
C GLN A 297 -13.91 3.57 19.18
N HIS A 298 -13.98 3.78 20.49
CA HIS A 298 -12.88 3.44 21.41
C HIS A 298 -12.55 1.94 21.42
N SER A 299 -13.57 1.08 21.37
CA SER A 299 -13.35 -0.38 21.30
C SER A 299 -12.56 -0.77 20.05
N ARG A 300 -12.82 -0.12 18.91
CA ARG A 300 -12.07 -0.34 17.67
C ARG A 300 -10.64 0.18 17.77
N ILE A 301 -10.41 1.34 18.38
CA ILE A 301 -9.06 1.88 18.61
C ILE A 301 -8.23 0.90 19.44
N VAL A 302 -8.77 0.40 20.55
CA VAL A 302 -8.09 -0.58 21.40
C VAL A 302 -7.68 -1.82 20.58
N LEU A 303 -8.59 -2.38 19.79
CA LEU A 303 -8.30 -3.56 18.95
C LEU A 303 -7.31 -3.24 17.82
N ALA A 304 -7.40 -2.06 17.22
CA ALA A 304 -6.49 -1.62 16.16
C ALA A 304 -5.06 -1.41 16.69
N GLU A 305 -4.89 -0.77 17.85
CA GLU A 305 -3.58 -0.54 18.44
C GLU A 305 -2.97 -1.83 19.02
N LEU A 306 -3.77 -2.71 19.61
CA LEU A 306 -3.31 -4.07 19.98
C LEU A 306 -2.79 -4.83 18.76
N THR A 307 -3.49 -4.79 17.63
CA THR A 307 -3.01 -5.47 16.42
C THR A 307 -1.88 -4.73 15.71
N ARG A 308 -1.75 -3.41 15.88
CA ARG A 308 -0.55 -2.66 15.47
C ARG A 308 0.68 -3.15 16.23
N ILE A 309 0.60 -3.29 17.55
CA ILE A 309 1.66 -3.89 18.39
C ILE A 309 2.00 -5.29 17.88
N GLY A 310 0.97 -6.12 17.64
CA GLY A 310 1.17 -7.46 17.08
C GLY A 310 1.91 -7.45 15.76
N ALA A 311 1.55 -6.56 14.83
CA ALA A 311 2.21 -6.42 13.54
C ALA A 311 3.68 -6.00 13.66
N HIS A 312 4.00 -5.07 14.59
CA HIS A 312 5.38 -4.68 14.87
C HIS A 312 6.20 -5.82 15.48
N LEU A 313 5.62 -6.60 16.40
CA LEU A 313 6.27 -7.79 16.97
C LEU A 313 6.53 -8.88 15.92
N ALA A 314 5.59 -9.10 14.99
CA ALA A 314 5.79 -10.04 13.88
C ALA A 314 6.93 -9.62 12.96
N TRP A 315 6.92 -8.34 12.54
CA TRP A 315 7.98 -7.77 11.73
C TRP A 315 9.33 -7.86 12.44
N LEU A 316 9.38 -7.53 13.72
CA LEU A 316 10.60 -7.57 14.51
C LEU A 316 11.15 -9.00 14.65
N ALA A 317 10.27 -9.98 14.92
CA ALA A 317 10.66 -11.37 15.01
C ALA A 317 11.28 -11.88 13.70
N GLU A 318 10.70 -11.47 12.56
CA GLU A 318 11.24 -11.76 11.23
C GLU A 318 12.61 -11.12 11.02
N GLN A 319 12.70 -9.81 11.21
CA GLN A 319 13.91 -9.05 10.97
C GLN A 319 15.06 -9.55 11.86
N ALA A 320 14.79 -9.81 13.14
CA ALA A 320 15.76 -10.33 14.09
C ALA A 320 16.30 -11.70 13.66
N ARG A 321 15.41 -12.63 13.27
CA ARG A 321 15.83 -13.97 12.81
C ARG A 321 16.66 -13.90 11.52
N THR A 322 16.23 -13.11 10.54
CA THR A 322 16.98 -12.95 9.28
C THR A 322 18.35 -12.31 9.53
N ALA A 323 18.47 -11.46 10.55
CA ALA A 323 19.75 -10.92 10.99
C ALA A 323 20.56 -11.87 11.90
N GLY A 324 20.05 -13.05 12.25
CA GLY A 324 20.71 -14.05 13.10
C GLY A 324 20.55 -13.84 14.61
N ALA A 325 19.71 -12.90 15.05
CA ALA A 325 19.44 -12.60 16.46
C ALA A 325 18.27 -13.44 17.01
N GLU A 326 18.48 -14.76 17.10
CA GLU A 326 17.41 -15.73 17.41
C GLU A 326 16.74 -15.49 18.77
N GLY A 327 17.50 -15.10 19.80
CA GLY A 327 16.94 -14.80 21.12
C GLY A 327 15.95 -13.63 21.12
N ALA A 328 16.24 -12.57 20.35
CA ALA A 328 15.32 -11.44 20.19
C ALA A 328 14.10 -11.84 19.35
N SER A 329 14.30 -12.66 18.31
CA SER A 329 13.23 -13.22 17.48
C SER A 329 12.21 -14.02 18.31
N LEU A 330 12.69 -14.99 19.10
CA LEU A 330 11.84 -15.84 19.94
C LEU A 330 11.10 -15.04 21.00
N ARG A 331 11.74 -14.02 21.58
CA ARG A 331 11.10 -13.12 22.55
C ARG A 331 9.95 -12.33 21.92
N ALA A 332 10.19 -11.72 20.76
CA ALA A 332 9.15 -10.98 20.04
C ALA A 332 7.99 -11.90 19.61
N ALA A 333 8.30 -13.11 19.15
CA ALA A 333 7.31 -14.13 18.80
C ALA A 333 6.46 -14.56 20.01
N GLY A 334 7.09 -14.75 21.18
CA GLY A 334 6.40 -15.10 22.43
C GLY A 334 5.43 -14.01 22.89
N LEU A 335 5.83 -12.74 22.84
CA LEU A 335 4.93 -11.61 23.14
C LEU A 335 3.75 -11.56 22.16
N ARG A 336 3.99 -11.83 20.89
CA ARG A 336 2.92 -11.91 19.88
C ARG A 336 1.96 -13.07 20.15
N GLU A 337 2.44 -14.19 20.68
CA GLU A 337 1.59 -15.31 21.06
C GLU A 337 0.66 -14.95 22.23
N GLN A 338 1.19 -14.34 23.29
CA GLN A 338 0.41 -13.83 24.42
C GLN A 338 -0.66 -12.82 23.98
N LEU A 339 -0.29 -11.90 23.08
CA LEU A 339 -1.24 -10.97 22.48
C LEU A 339 -2.35 -11.69 21.71
N GLY A 340 -2.03 -12.78 21.01
CA GLY A 340 -3.02 -13.59 20.32
C GLY A 340 -4.03 -14.22 21.29
N GLU A 341 -3.57 -14.75 22.42
CA GLU A 341 -4.46 -15.26 23.49
C GLU A 341 -5.36 -14.15 24.04
N LEU A 342 -4.79 -12.96 24.28
CA LEU A 342 -5.54 -11.78 24.71
C LEU A 342 -6.61 -11.37 23.69
N LEU A 343 -6.29 -11.33 22.39
CA LEU A 343 -7.25 -11.03 21.32
C LEU A 343 -8.38 -12.07 21.26
N SER A 344 -8.05 -13.35 21.48
CA SER A 344 -9.05 -14.41 21.58
C SER A 344 -9.96 -14.23 22.80
N ALA A 345 -9.42 -13.81 23.95
CA ALA A 345 -10.21 -13.51 25.13
C ALA A 345 -11.13 -12.30 24.93
N LEU A 346 -10.68 -11.29 24.19
CA LEU A 346 -11.45 -10.08 23.88
C LEU A 346 -12.56 -10.30 22.85
N THR A 347 -12.29 -11.08 21.80
CA THR A 347 -13.15 -11.11 20.60
C THR A 347 -13.65 -12.50 20.20
N GLY A 348 -13.12 -13.55 20.83
CA GLY A 348 -13.35 -14.96 20.45
C GLY A 348 -12.51 -15.41 19.26
N SER A 349 -11.60 -14.56 18.75
CA SER A 349 -10.71 -14.89 17.65
C SER A 349 -9.37 -14.17 17.78
N ARG A 350 -8.32 -14.79 17.22
CA ARG A 350 -6.98 -14.19 17.15
C ARG A 350 -6.82 -13.28 15.93
N THR A 351 -7.70 -13.39 14.94
CA THR A 351 -7.49 -12.83 13.58
C THR A 351 -8.67 -11.99 13.07
N GLY A 352 -9.44 -11.34 13.93
CA GLY A 352 -10.49 -10.41 13.48
C GLY A 352 -11.88 -11.04 13.31
N ALA A 353 -12.02 -12.17 12.60
CA ALA A 353 -13.25 -12.97 12.41
C ALA A 353 -14.62 -12.22 12.36
N GLY A 354 -14.66 -10.99 11.86
CA GLY A 354 -15.86 -10.16 11.80
C GLY A 354 -16.41 -9.73 13.17
N PHE A 355 -15.53 -9.56 14.17
CA PHE A 355 -15.90 -8.90 15.42
C PHE A 355 -16.10 -7.39 15.19
N LEU A 356 -15.27 -6.79 14.35
CA LEU A 356 -15.52 -5.45 13.84
C LEU A 356 -16.75 -5.48 12.91
N ARG A 357 -17.58 -4.44 12.98
CA ARG A 357 -18.78 -4.30 12.15
C ARG A 357 -18.90 -2.89 11.64
N ILE A 358 -19.56 -2.74 10.49
CA ILE A 358 -20.11 -1.45 10.05
C ILE A 358 -21.11 -1.01 11.13
N GLY A 359 -20.91 0.18 11.69
CA GLY A 359 -21.71 0.74 12.79
C GLY A 359 -21.22 0.45 14.21
N GLY A 360 -20.18 -0.34 14.40
CA GLY A 360 -19.47 -0.42 15.68
C GLY A 360 -18.61 -1.67 15.83
N VAL A 361 -18.91 -2.42 16.88
CA VAL A 361 -18.36 -3.74 17.17
C VAL A 361 -19.52 -4.70 17.43
N ARG A 362 -19.33 -5.99 17.19
CA ARG A 362 -20.39 -7.01 17.36
C ARG A 362 -20.94 -7.08 18.79
N GLY A 363 -20.10 -6.83 19.78
CA GLY A 363 -20.47 -6.88 21.18
C GLY A 363 -19.45 -6.13 22.04
N GLU A 364 -19.77 -5.97 23.31
CA GLU A 364 -18.87 -5.32 24.25
C GLU A 364 -17.61 -6.16 24.50
N LEU A 365 -16.48 -5.49 24.72
CA LEU A 365 -15.26 -6.15 25.15
C LEU A 365 -15.44 -6.66 26.59
N PRO A 366 -15.12 -7.93 26.88
CA PRO A 366 -15.32 -8.50 28.21
C PRO A 366 -14.39 -7.86 29.24
N PRO A 367 -14.86 -7.53 30.47
CA PRO A 367 -14.04 -6.90 31.50
C PRO A 367 -12.74 -7.66 31.82
N ALA A 368 -12.82 -8.99 31.94
CA ALA A 368 -11.64 -9.82 32.18
C ALA A 368 -10.60 -9.73 31.04
N GLY A 369 -11.05 -9.55 29.79
CA GLY A 369 -10.15 -9.30 28.66
C GLY A 369 -9.45 -7.94 28.77
N LEU A 370 -10.18 -6.90 29.21
CA LEU A 370 -9.61 -5.56 29.41
C LEU A 370 -8.60 -5.53 30.56
N GLU A 371 -8.83 -6.27 31.64
CA GLU A 371 -7.83 -6.48 32.70
C GLU A 371 -6.57 -7.15 32.15
N GLY A 372 -6.75 -8.16 31.28
CA GLY A 372 -5.67 -8.82 30.56
C GLY A 372 -4.82 -7.89 29.68
N VAL A 373 -5.41 -6.82 29.13
CA VAL A 373 -4.64 -5.80 28.37
C VAL A 373 -3.60 -5.14 29.27
N THR A 374 -3.96 -4.77 30.50
CA THR A 374 -3.04 -4.10 31.44
C THR A 374 -1.87 -5.00 31.82
N VAL A 375 -2.17 -6.29 32.06
CA VAL A 375 -1.15 -7.30 32.34
C VAL A 375 -0.21 -7.47 31.15
N PHE A 376 -0.77 -7.62 29.94
CA PHE A 376 0.01 -7.75 28.71
C PHE A 376 0.93 -6.54 28.47
N LEU A 377 0.45 -5.31 28.68
CA LEU A 377 1.27 -4.11 28.49
C LEU A 377 2.46 -4.05 29.46
N THR A 378 2.33 -4.63 30.66
CA THR A 378 3.43 -4.74 31.61
C THR A 378 4.48 -5.74 31.10
N GLU A 379 4.06 -6.91 30.63
CA GLU A 379 4.95 -7.92 30.05
C GLU A 379 5.60 -7.43 28.74
N LEU A 380 4.85 -6.71 27.91
CA LEU A 380 5.34 -6.08 26.69
C LEU A 380 6.49 -5.13 27.01
N ARG A 381 6.36 -4.26 28.03
CA ARG A 381 7.41 -3.33 28.42
C ARG A 381 8.72 -4.05 28.79
N HIS A 382 8.65 -5.03 29.69
CA HIS A 382 9.82 -5.83 30.05
C HIS A 382 10.41 -6.59 28.85
N GLY A 383 9.55 -7.06 27.96
CA GLY A 383 9.92 -7.72 26.72
C GLY A 383 10.69 -6.80 25.78
N ILE A 384 10.21 -5.57 25.59
CA ILE A 384 10.82 -4.53 24.76
C ILE A 384 12.17 -4.09 25.33
N ASP A 385 12.31 -3.90 26.64
CA ASP A 385 13.59 -3.57 27.29
C ASP A 385 14.66 -4.63 27.00
N ALA A 386 14.28 -5.91 27.12
CA ALA A 386 15.19 -7.02 26.81
C ALA A 386 15.53 -7.10 25.31
N ILE A 387 14.61 -6.71 24.42
CA ILE A 387 14.84 -6.62 22.97
C ILE A 387 15.82 -5.48 22.67
N HIS A 388 15.69 -4.31 23.31
CA HIS A 388 16.63 -3.20 23.15
C HIS A 388 18.04 -3.62 23.53
N LEU A 389 18.20 -4.31 24.68
CA LEU A 389 19.49 -4.82 25.10
C LEU A 389 20.10 -5.80 24.09
N ALA A 390 19.28 -6.66 23.48
CA ALA A 390 19.74 -7.66 22.51
C ALA A 390 20.03 -7.08 21.11
N LEU A 391 19.33 -6.02 20.69
CA LEU A 391 19.41 -5.47 19.34
C LEU A 391 19.95 -4.04 19.33
N THR A 392 19.27 -3.09 19.96
CA THR A 392 19.66 -1.66 19.92
C THR A 392 21.08 -1.45 20.45
N ASP A 393 21.40 -2.08 21.58
CA ASP A 393 22.72 -1.94 22.22
C ASP A 393 23.80 -2.81 21.55
N SER A 394 23.40 -3.80 20.74
CA SER A 394 24.31 -4.69 20.02
C SER A 394 25.03 -3.97 18.87
N SER A 395 26.36 -4.01 18.88
CA SER A 395 27.18 -3.49 17.78
C SER A 395 26.96 -4.28 16.48
N ILE A 396 26.85 -5.60 16.57
CA ILE A 396 26.64 -6.50 15.41
C ILE A 396 25.32 -6.16 14.70
N TRP A 397 24.26 -5.90 15.46
CA TRP A 397 22.99 -5.47 14.89
C TRP A 397 23.14 -4.13 14.16
N ARG A 398 23.72 -3.13 14.83
CA ARG A 398 23.94 -1.80 14.25
C ARG A 398 24.76 -1.86 12.97
N GLU A 399 25.83 -2.65 12.93
CA GLU A 399 26.65 -2.86 11.72
C GLU A 399 25.87 -3.48 10.56
N ARG A 400 24.86 -4.31 10.83
CA ARG A 400 24.05 -4.98 9.80
C ARG A 400 22.95 -4.13 9.21
N VAL A 401 22.36 -3.20 9.96
CA VAL A 401 21.16 -2.46 9.53
C VAL A 401 21.37 -0.96 9.36
N ARG A 402 22.38 -0.37 9.99
CA ARG A 402 22.66 1.06 9.85
C ARG A 402 23.31 1.35 8.50
N GLY A 403 22.83 2.38 7.83
CA GLY A 403 23.28 2.78 6.48
C GLY A 403 22.75 1.89 5.35
N VAL A 404 21.95 0.86 5.64
CA VAL A 404 21.39 -0.05 4.63
C VAL A 404 20.01 0.41 4.20
N GLY A 405 19.75 0.44 2.88
CA GLY A 405 18.43 0.75 2.33
C GLY A 405 17.91 2.15 2.64
N GLY A 406 18.81 3.11 2.81
CA GLY A 406 18.48 4.52 3.08
C GLY A 406 17.63 5.13 1.97
N MET A 407 16.62 5.89 2.35
CA MET A 407 15.79 6.68 1.42
C MET A 407 15.70 8.11 1.93
N THR A 408 15.89 9.07 1.03
CA THR A 408 15.62 10.48 1.34
C THR A 408 14.12 10.71 1.49
N ALA A 409 13.71 11.76 2.21
CA ALA A 409 12.31 12.15 2.33
C ALA A 409 11.63 12.28 0.95
N ALA A 410 12.27 13.01 0.03
CA ALA A 410 11.77 13.20 -1.33
C ALA A 410 11.66 11.88 -2.12
N GLY A 411 12.67 11.00 -2.00
CA GLY A 411 12.65 9.69 -2.64
C GLY A 411 11.57 8.78 -2.07
N ALA A 412 11.38 8.76 -0.74
CA ALA A 412 10.32 8.00 -0.08
C ALA A 412 8.92 8.45 -0.55
N SER A 413 8.65 9.76 -0.56
CA SER A 413 7.38 10.28 -1.07
C SER A 413 7.19 10.00 -2.57
N ALA A 414 8.23 10.17 -3.39
CA ALA A 414 8.16 9.91 -4.83
C ALA A 414 7.86 8.44 -5.17
N TRP A 415 8.34 7.50 -4.35
CA TRP A 415 8.03 6.07 -4.44
C TRP A 415 6.72 5.66 -3.76
N GLY A 416 5.88 6.61 -3.32
CA GLY A 416 4.60 6.29 -2.70
C GLY A 416 4.72 5.65 -1.32
N ALA A 417 5.89 5.74 -0.68
CA ALA A 417 6.12 5.10 0.61
C ALA A 417 5.29 5.75 1.72
N SER A 418 4.83 4.95 2.68
CA SER A 418 4.01 5.42 3.81
C SER A 418 4.43 4.77 5.12
N GLY A 419 3.82 5.21 6.23
CA GLY A 419 4.01 4.63 7.56
C GLY A 419 5.48 4.66 8.01
N PRO A 420 6.02 3.57 8.60
CA PRO A 420 7.39 3.56 9.11
C PRO A 420 8.48 3.83 8.07
N VAL A 421 8.25 3.56 6.78
CA VAL A 421 9.24 3.84 5.73
C VAL A 421 9.38 5.34 5.52
N LEU A 422 8.25 6.03 5.33
CA LEU A 422 8.22 7.48 5.16
C LEU A 422 8.69 8.23 6.42
N ARG A 423 8.25 7.76 7.60
CA ARG A 423 8.69 8.33 8.88
C ARG A 423 10.17 8.08 9.17
N GLY A 424 10.70 6.91 8.81
CA GLY A 424 12.13 6.63 8.92
C GLY A 424 12.98 7.62 8.10
N ALA A 425 12.46 8.09 6.96
CA ALA A 425 13.10 9.10 6.11
C ALA A 425 12.93 10.55 6.61
N GLY A 426 12.34 10.75 7.79
CA GLY A 426 12.22 12.07 8.43
C GLY A 426 10.92 12.83 8.14
N VAL A 427 9.98 12.24 7.40
CA VAL A 427 8.69 12.88 7.13
C VAL A 427 7.69 12.51 8.21
N ALA A 428 7.32 13.49 9.04
CA ALA A 428 6.34 13.31 10.11
C ALA A 428 4.92 13.25 9.54
N CYS A 429 4.56 12.13 8.89
CA CYS A 429 3.24 11.85 8.35
C CYS A 429 2.60 10.65 9.06
N ASP A 430 1.46 10.85 9.72
CA ASP A 430 0.65 9.79 10.31
C ASP A 430 -0.84 10.13 10.22
N ALA A 431 -1.61 9.30 9.52
CA ALA A 431 -3.03 9.54 9.30
C ALA A 431 -3.82 9.70 10.60
N ARG A 432 -3.43 9.04 11.70
CA ARG A 432 -4.14 9.15 12.99
C ARG A 432 -4.04 10.55 13.60
N ARG A 433 -3.00 11.31 13.27
CA ARG A 433 -2.78 12.68 13.74
C ARG A 433 -3.17 13.71 12.68
N ASP A 434 -2.80 13.45 11.43
CA ASP A 434 -2.90 14.43 10.34
C ASP A 434 -4.29 14.45 9.68
N ALA A 435 -5.03 13.34 9.78
CA ALA A 435 -6.41 13.20 9.33
C ALA A 435 -7.15 12.23 10.28
N PRO A 436 -7.32 12.61 11.57
CA PRO A 436 -7.82 11.72 12.60
C PRO A 436 -9.17 11.13 12.24
N TYR A 437 -9.41 9.90 12.68
CA TYR A 437 -10.61 9.13 12.39
C TYR A 437 -11.01 8.28 13.58
N GLY A 438 -12.30 7.96 13.70
CA GLY A 438 -12.79 6.98 14.68
C GLY A 438 -12.43 7.27 16.14
N GLY A 439 -12.19 8.54 16.51
CA GLY A 439 -11.90 8.97 17.88
C GLY A 439 -10.41 9.12 18.23
N TYR A 440 -9.46 8.98 17.29
CA TYR A 440 -8.03 9.14 17.58
C TYR A 440 -7.67 10.54 18.09
N GLU A 441 -8.46 11.56 17.73
CA GLU A 441 -8.33 12.95 18.18
C GLU A 441 -8.53 13.14 19.69
N GLU A 442 -9.10 12.16 20.39
CA GLU A 442 -9.27 12.18 21.85
C GLU A 442 -8.02 11.70 22.63
N PHE A 443 -6.99 11.20 21.93
CA PHE A 443 -5.82 10.57 22.55
C PHE A 443 -4.52 11.28 22.19
N ASP A 444 -3.68 11.49 23.19
CA ASP A 444 -2.35 12.07 23.01
C ASP A 444 -1.31 10.99 22.69
N PHE A 445 -0.60 11.15 21.58
CA PHE A 445 0.55 10.31 21.23
C PHE A 445 1.55 11.07 20.35
N GLU A 446 2.80 10.62 20.37
CA GLU A 446 3.88 11.19 19.58
C GLU A 446 4.12 10.40 18.30
N VAL A 447 4.45 11.11 17.21
CA VAL A 447 4.83 10.51 15.93
C VAL A 447 6.36 10.48 15.85
N VAL A 448 6.92 9.27 16.00
CA VAL A 448 8.37 9.06 15.91
C VAL A 448 8.83 9.11 14.45
N VAL A 449 9.91 9.84 14.20
CA VAL A 449 10.56 9.97 12.89
C VAL A 449 12.04 9.67 12.99
N GLY A 450 12.59 9.12 11.89
CA GLY A 450 14.03 8.93 11.71
C GLY A 450 14.69 10.15 11.07
N THR A 451 15.94 9.98 10.67
CA THR A 451 16.78 11.05 10.09
C THR A 451 17.45 10.64 8.78
N SER A 452 17.86 9.38 8.68
CA SER A 452 18.67 8.81 7.62
C SER A 452 17.86 7.93 6.65
N GLY A 453 16.65 7.50 7.03
CA GLY A 453 15.77 6.68 6.18
C GLY A 453 16.19 5.22 6.00
N ASP A 454 17.23 4.80 6.72
CA ASP A 454 17.80 3.45 6.66
C ASP A 454 16.97 2.42 7.45
N VAL A 455 17.38 1.16 7.39
CA VAL A 455 16.70 0.07 8.11
C VAL A 455 16.78 0.28 9.64
N TYR A 456 17.83 0.91 10.16
CA TYR A 456 17.97 1.18 11.58
C TYR A 456 16.95 2.21 12.09
N ASP A 457 16.75 3.30 11.36
CA ASP A 457 15.73 4.30 11.68
C ASP A 457 14.31 3.72 11.56
N ARG A 458 14.06 2.91 10.53
CA ARG A 458 12.78 2.19 10.37
C ARG A 458 12.54 1.19 11.49
N TYR A 459 13.59 0.61 12.07
CA TYR A 459 13.53 -0.23 13.26
C TYR A 459 13.13 0.60 14.47
N LEU A 460 13.82 1.71 14.73
CA LEU A 460 13.53 2.59 15.88
C LEU A 460 12.15 3.24 15.80
N VAL A 461 11.63 3.54 14.61
CA VAL A 461 10.26 4.07 14.43
C VAL A 461 9.18 3.04 14.81
N ARG A 462 9.50 1.74 14.83
CA ARG A 462 8.58 0.66 15.19
C ARG A 462 8.69 0.21 16.66
N MET A 463 9.84 0.45 17.27
CA MET A 463 10.11 0.20 18.69
C MET A 463 9.56 1.36 19.52
#